data_AF-A0A431W6L6-F1
#
_entry.id   AF-A0A431W6L6-F1
#
_cell.length_a   1.000
_cell.length_b   1.000
_cell.length_c   1.000
_cell.angle_alpha   90.00
_cell.angle_beta   90.00
_cell.angle_gamma   90.00
#
_symmetry.space_group_name_H-M   'P 1'
#
loop_
_entity.id
_entity.type
_entity.pdbx_description
1 polymer ?
#
loop_
_entity_poly.entity_id
_entity_poly.type
_entity_poly.pdbx_seq_one_letter_code
_entity_poly.pdbx_strand_id
1 'polypeptide(L)'
;MVKNKEQDDMSKDFLKWLEEDPFGLNEDMKIIIFKCMDCGKEDEVPEYVVEEFHFDLKENEEVEVVCPFCNGTMRRARNIPSE
;
A
#
# COMPACT_ATOMS: atom_id res chain seq x y z
N MET A 1 -37.56 23.62 -12.02
CA MET A 1 -36.30 22.95 -11.61
C MET A 1 -36.41 22.64 -10.12
N VAL A 2 -37.00 21.49 -9.79
CA VAL A 2 -37.13 21.04 -8.38
C VAL A 2 -35.77 20.50 -8.00
N LYS A 3 -34.99 21.28 -7.25
CA LYS A 3 -33.69 20.86 -6.74
C LYS A 3 -33.95 19.81 -5.65
N ASN A 4 -33.50 18.58 -5.90
CA ASN A 4 -33.67 17.42 -5.04
C ASN A 4 -32.87 17.62 -3.74
N LYS A 5 -33.49 18.29 -2.78
CA LYS A 5 -32.91 18.66 -1.48
C LYS A 5 -32.33 17.46 -0.72
N GLU A 6 -32.94 16.28 -0.87
CA GLU A 6 -32.49 15.01 -0.27
C GLU A 6 -31.18 14.50 -0.88
N GLN A 7 -30.93 14.75 -2.17
CA GLN A 7 -29.73 14.32 -2.88
C GLN A 7 -28.52 15.18 -2.50
N ASP A 8 -28.76 16.47 -2.25
CA ASP A 8 -27.76 17.42 -1.80
C ASP A 8 -27.32 17.15 -0.33
N ASP A 9 -28.24 16.72 0.54
CA ASP A 9 -27.92 16.41 1.94
C ASP A 9 -27.18 15.07 2.09
N MET A 10 -27.57 14.00 1.36
CA MET A 10 -26.78 12.75 1.33
C MET A 10 -25.35 12.96 0.82
N SER A 11 -25.18 13.90 -0.12
CA SER A 11 -23.85 14.24 -0.65
C SER A 11 -22.99 14.97 0.38
N LYS A 12 -23.59 15.81 1.23
CA LYS A 12 -22.87 16.49 2.33
C LYS A 12 -22.46 15.54 3.44
N ASP A 13 -23.35 14.62 3.83
CA ASP A 13 -23.04 13.63 4.87
C ASP A 13 -21.91 12.70 4.42
N PHE A 14 -21.89 12.31 3.14
CA PHE A 14 -20.79 11.54 2.56
C PHE A 14 -19.47 12.31 2.53
N LEU A 15 -19.50 13.59 2.12
CA LEU A 15 -18.30 14.45 2.13
C LEU A 15 -17.76 14.65 3.56
N LYS A 16 -18.64 14.83 4.55
CA LYS A 16 -18.26 14.95 5.95
C LYS A 16 -17.65 13.66 6.49
N TRP A 17 -18.20 12.50 6.13
CA TRP A 17 -17.63 11.20 6.49
C TRP A 17 -16.24 10.99 5.87
N LEU A 18 -16.01 11.42 4.62
CA LEU A 18 -14.68 11.39 3.99
C LEU A 18 -13.68 12.33 4.67
N GLU A 19 -14.12 13.48 5.17
CA GLU A 19 -13.27 14.47 5.84
C GLU A 19 -12.81 14.01 7.24
N GLU A 20 -13.52 13.06 7.85
CA GLU A 20 -13.19 12.44 9.14
C GLU A 20 -12.14 11.30 9.02
N ASP A 21 -11.53 11.10 7.85
CA ASP A 21 -10.56 10.03 7.53
C ASP A 21 -10.89 8.64 8.11
N PRO A 22 -12.04 8.07 7.73
CA PRO A 22 -12.54 6.80 8.25
C PRO A 22 -11.67 5.61 7.85
N PHE A 23 -10.73 5.81 6.93
CA PHE A 23 -9.80 4.81 6.44
C PHE A 23 -8.40 4.93 7.07
N GLY A 24 -8.16 5.93 7.94
CA GLY A 24 -6.86 6.15 8.55
C GLY A 24 -5.75 6.46 7.54
N LEU A 25 -6.10 7.03 6.37
CA LEU A 25 -5.13 7.37 5.32
C LEU A 25 -4.22 8.55 5.71
N ASN A 26 -4.55 9.24 6.80
CA ASN A 26 -3.76 10.33 7.38
C ASN A 26 -2.60 9.84 8.23
N GLU A 27 -2.59 8.56 8.64
CA GLU A 27 -1.46 7.97 9.35
C GLU A 27 -0.26 7.85 8.41
N ASP A 28 0.94 8.00 8.94
CA ASP A 28 2.19 7.91 8.18
C ASP A 28 2.31 6.54 7.49
N MET A 29 1.78 6.44 6.27
CA MET A 29 1.82 5.20 5.49
C MET A 29 3.28 4.85 5.20
N LYS A 30 3.76 3.79 5.84
CA LYS A 30 5.10 3.27 5.57
C LYS A 30 5.09 2.56 4.23
N ILE A 31 5.84 3.12 3.28
CA ILE A 31 6.06 2.53 1.96
C ILE A 31 7.35 1.72 2.01
N ILE A 32 7.30 0.52 1.47
CA ILE A 32 8.42 -0.41 1.35
C ILE A 32 8.81 -0.51 -0.12
N ILE A 33 10.09 -0.33 -0.39
CA ILE A 33 10.62 -0.50 -1.75
C ILE A 33 11.01 -1.97 -1.93
N PHE A 34 10.46 -2.62 -2.95
CA PHE A 34 10.91 -3.92 -3.45
C PHE A 34 11.79 -3.71 -4.65
N LYS A 35 12.82 -4.54 -4.80
CA LYS A 35 13.72 -4.50 -5.93
C LYS A 35 13.79 -5.88 -6.57
N CYS A 36 13.62 -5.91 -7.89
CA CYS A 36 13.83 -7.11 -8.68
C CYS A 36 15.32 -7.41 -8.77
N MET A 37 15.69 -8.64 -8.45
CA MET A 37 17.08 -9.11 -8.54
C MET A 37 17.54 -9.30 -9.98
N ASP A 38 16.61 -9.58 -10.90
CA ASP A 38 16.93 -9.90 -12.31
C ASP A 38 16.98 -8.65 -13.20
N CYS A 39 15.98 -7.77 -13.12
CA CYS A 39 15.90 -6.58 -13.98
C CYS A 39 16.24 -5.26 -13.26
N GLY A 40 16.41 -5.29 -11.93
CA GLY A 40 16.76 -4.11 -11.14
C GLY A 40 15.64 -3.09 -10.96
N LYS A 41 14.43 -3.35 -11.47
CA LYS A 41 13.25 -2.49 -11.28
C LYS A 41 12.85 -2.46 -9.80
N GLU A 42 12.47 -1.27 -9.36
CA GLU A 42 11.97 -1.02 -8.01
C GLU A 42 10.45 -0.84 -8.07
N ASP A 43 9.77 -1.29 -7.01
CA ASP A 43 8.32 -1.19 -6.85
C ASP A 43 8.00 -0.75 -5.42
N GLU A 44 7.09 0.22 -5.29
CA GLU A 44 6.74 0.84 -4.02
C GLU A 44 5.45 0.22 -3.50
N VAL A 45 5.57 -0.55 -2.41
CA VAL A 45 4.46 -1.33 -1.84
C VAL A 45 4.21 -0.85 -0.42
N PRO A 46 2.97 -0.48 -0.06
CA PRO A 46 2.64 -0.12 1.33
C PRO A 46 2.87 -1.28 2.31
N GLU A 47 3.27 -0.96 3.55
CA GLU A 47 3.59 -1.96 4.57
C GLU A 47 2.42 -2.88 4.91
N TYR A 48 1.19 -2.37 4.95
CA TYR A 48 0.01 -3.19 5.23
C TYR A 48 -0.15 -4.35 4.23
N VAL A 49 0.21 -4.15 2.96
CA VAL A 49 0.17 -5.22 1.94
C VAL A 49 1.18 -6.30 2.30
N VAL A 50 2.38 -5.90 2.73
CA VAL A 50 3.49 -6.82 3.03
C VAL A 50 3.27 -7.58 4.35
N GLU A 51 2.62 -6.96 5.33
CA GLU A 51 2.24 -7.62 6.58
C GLU A 51 1.22 -8.74 6.34
N GLU A 52 0.27 -8.55 5.41
CA GLU A 52 -0.68 -9.60 5.02
C GLU A 52 0.02 -10.83 4.42
N PHE A 53 1.09 -10.62 3.63
CA PHE A 53 1.90 -11.73 3.09
C PHE A 53 2.86 -12.35 4.12
N HIS A 54 3.23 -11.63 5.19
CA HIS A 54 4.06 -12.17 6.28
C HIS A 54 3.29 -13.09 7.23
N PHE A 55 1.95 -13.08 7.24
CA PHE A 55 1.16 -13.89 8.16
C PHE A 55 1.43 -15.41 8.03
N ASP A 56 1.80 -15.87 6.83
CA ASP A 56 2.15 -17.27 6.55
C ASP A 56 3.67 -17.57 6.61
N LEU A 57 4.50 -16.56 6.85
CA LEU A 57 5.96 -16.68 6.85
C LEU A 57 6.51 -16.80 8.28
N LYS A 58 7.53 -17.64 8.48
CA LYS A 58 8.20 -17.76 9.79
C LYS A 58 8.94 -16.47 10.12
N GLU A 59 9.22 -16.22 11.40
CA GLU A 59 9.85 -15.00 11.97
C GLU A 59 11.19 -14.53 11.34
N ASN A 60 11.73 -15.19 10.32
CA ASN A 60 12.97 -14.80 9.63
C ASN A 60 12.91 -15.00 8.10
N GLU A 61 11.73 -15.19 7.52
CA GLU A 61 11.58 -15.41 6.08
C GLU A 61 11.17 -14.10 5.41
N GLU A 62 11.97 -13.64 4.44
CA GLU A 62 11.67 -12.41 3.70
C GLU A 62 10.58 -12.67 2.66
N VAL A 63 9.60 -11.77 2.57
CA VAL A 63 8.59 -11.81 1.50
C VAL A 63 9.28 -11.69 0.14
N GLU A 64 9.11 -12.74 -0.67
CA GLU A 64 9.48 -12.76 -2.08
C GLU A 64 8.23 -12.52 -2.92
N VAL A 65 8.28 -11.53 -3.82
CA VAL A 65 7.20 -11.26 -4.79
C VAL A 65 7.70 -11.42 -6.21
N VAL A 66 6.78 -11.68 -7.14
CA VAL A 66 7.12 -11.88 -8.55
C VAL A 66 7.16 -10.53 -9.26
N CYS A 67 8.23 -10.29 -10.01
CA CYS A 67 8.39 -9.08 -10.79
C CYS A 67 7.39 -9.05 -11.96
N PRO A 68 6.56 -8.01 -12.11
CA PRO A 68 5.59 -7.93 -13.20
C PRO A 68 6.23 -7.69 -14.57
N PHE A 69 7.52 -7.34 -14.63
CA PHE A 69 8.22 -7.00 -15.87
C PHE A 69 9.01 -8.15 -16.48
N CYS A 70 9.64 -8.98 -15.65
CA CYS A 70 10.50 -10.08 -16.10
C CYS A 70 10.15 -11.43 -15.47
N ASN A 71 9.10 -11.49 -14.65
CA ASN A 71 8.73 -12.68 -13.85
C ASN A 71 9.85 -13.16 -12.90
N GLY A 72 10.86 -12.34 -12.66
CA GLY A 72 11.96 -12.60 -11.74
C GLY A 72 11.57 -12.41 -10.28
N THR A 73 12.48 -12.73 -9.36
CA THR A 73 12.23 -12.60 -7.92
C THR A 73 12.51 -11.17 -7.46
N MET A 74 11.56 -10.57 -6.74
CA MET A 74 11.74 -9.29 -6.05
C MET A 74 11.79 -9.52 -4.55
N ARG A 75 12.69 -8.79 -3.87
CA ARG A 75 12.81 -8.79 -2.42
C ARG A 75 12.79 -7.36 -1.90
N ARG A 76 12.50 -7.20 -0.60
CA ARG A 76 12.62 -5.92 0.08
C ARG A 76 14.01 -5.33 -0.20
N ALA A 77 14.07 -4.11 -0.70
CA ALA A 77 15.33 -3.40 -0.85
C ALA A 77 15.87 -3.15 0.56
N ARG A 78 16.80 -3.99 1.02
CA ARG A 78 17.45 -3.78 2.31
C ARG A 78 18.27 -2.50 2.19
N ASN A 79 17.86 -1.47 2.91
CA ASN A 79 18.67 -0.28 3.13
C ASN A 79 19.76 -0.66 4.16
N ILE A 80 20.70 -1.53 3.76
CA ILE A 80 21.85 -1.85 4.60
C ILE A 80 22.72 -0.59 4.56
N PRO A 81 22.86 0.17 5.67
CA PRO A 81 23.89 1.19 5.72
C PRO A 81 25.20 0.45 5.56
N SER A 82 25.94 0.75 4.49
CA SER A 82 27.31 0.24 4.37
C SER A 82 28.12 0.88 5.50
N GLU A 83 28.68 0.05 6.39
CA GLU A 83 29.67 0.50 7.41
C GLU A 83 30.91 1.12 6.76
#